data_AF-A0A539DG20-F1
#
_entry.id   AF-A0A539DG20-F1
#
_cell.length_a   1.000
_cell.length_b   1.000
_cell.length_c   1.000
_cell.angle_alpha   90.00
_cell.angle_beta   90.00
_cell.angle_gamma   90.00
#
_symmetry.space_group_name_H-M   'P 1'
#
loop_
_entity.id
_entity.type
_entity.pdbx_description
1 polymer ?
#
loop_
_entity_poly.entity_id
_entity_poly.type
_entity_poly.pdbx_seq_one_letter_code
_entity_poly.pdbx_strand_id
1 'polypeptide(L)'
;MEEFKAHVDKKTGEKYLGVSLKGKRLTGSPLLNKGSAFTPEERSKLGLHGILPPHTSTIQEQLVRTRGHYSGKTSNLERFVYLGSLQDRNETLFYRFLLDNIEEMLPIVYTPVVGEACQKYSHIYRRARGVYITPSDVDRIDSLLANTGQKDVRVIVVT
;
A
#
# COMPACT_ATOMS: atom_id res chain seq x y z
N MET A 1 1.71 4.23 -15.29
CA MET A 1 2.65 3.54 -14.39
C MET A 1 3.72 2.92 -15.27
N GLU A 2 5.00 3.04 -14.91
CA GLU A 2 6.06 2.41 -15.68
C GLU A 2 6.05 0.90 -15.45
N GLU A 3 6.23 0.11 -16.50
CA GLU A 3 6.30 -1.35 -16.41
C GLU A 3 7.38 -1.75 -15.41
N PHE A 4 6.98 -2.42 -14.34
CA PHE A 4 7.94 -3.02 -13.42
C PHE A 4 8.66 -4.16 -14.15
N LYS A 5 9.93 -3.95 -14.46
CA LYS A 5 10.75 -5.00 -15.07
C LYS A 5 11.40 -5.83 -13.97
N ALA A 6 11.07 -7.11 -13.96
CA ALA A 6 11.75 -8.07 -13.11
C ALA A 6 13.15 -8.32 -13.67
N HIS A 7 14.15 -8.23 -12.80
CA HIS A 7 15.55 -8.48 -13.10
C HIS A 7 16.10 -9.51 -12.12
N VAL A 8 17.23 -10.11 -12.48
CA VAL A 8 18.01 -10.98 -11.60
C VAL A 8 19.36 -10.34 -11.41
N ASP A 9 19.77 -10.14 -10.16
CA ASP A 9 21.11 -9.68 -9.84
C ASP A 9 22.09 -10.80 -10.20
N LYS A 10 23.05 -10.51 -11.08
CA LYS A 10 24.02 -11.51 -11.55
C LYS A 10 24.99 -11.98 -10.46
N LYS A 11 25.17 -11.22 -9.39
CA LYS A 11 26.08 -11.54 -8.28
C LYS A 11 25.36 -12.32 -7.18
N THR A 12 24.16 -11.91 -6.80
CA THR A 12 23.42 -12.54 -5.68
C THR A 12 22.41 -13.59 -6.14
N GLY A 13 22.03 -13.58 -7.42
CA GLY A 13 20.94 -14.41 -7.95
C GLY A 13 19.55 -13.94 -7.53
N GLU A 14 19.45 -12.83 -6.79
CA GLU A 14 18.18 -12.34 -6.28
C GLU A 14 17.35 -11.66 -7.36
N LYS A 15 16.03 -11.91 -7.33
CA LYS A 15 15.09 -11.20 -8.17
C LYS A 15 14.81 -9.83 -7.58
N TYR A 16 14.90 -8.79 -8.40
CA TYR A 16 14.53 -7.43 -8.02
C TYR A 16 13.67 -6.76 -9.07
N LEU A 17 12.93 -5.73 -8.67
CA LEU A 17 12.14 -4.90 -9.58
C LEU A 17 12.94 -3.65 -9.91
N GLY A 18 13.13 -3.39 -11.20
CA GLY A 18 13.67 -2.13 -11.69
C GLY A 18 12.64 -1.02 -11.45
N VAL A 19 13.06 0.08 -10.82
CA VAL A 19 12.21 1.24 -10.52
C VAL A 19 12.89 2.53 -10.97
N SER A 20 12.10 3.46 -11.50
CA SER A 20 12.57 4.79 -11.90
C SER A 20 12.39 5.86 -10.83
N LEU A 21 11.44 5.65 -9.90
CA LEU A 21 11.18 6.60 -8.82
C LEU A 21 12.36 6.66 -7.85
N LYS A 22 12.59 7.84 -7.28
CA LYS A 22 13.63 8.10 -6.28
C LYS A 22 13.11 9.02 -5.18
N GLY A 23 13.84 9.11 -4.08
CA GLY A 23 13.57 10.05 -3.00
C GLY A 23 12.14 9.99 -2.47
N LYS A 24 11.56 11.18 -2.21
CA LYS A 24 10.20 11.31 -1.67
C LYS A 24 9.12 10.69 -2.58
N ARG A 25 9.27 10.77 -3.91
CA ARG A 25 8.31 10.18 -4.86
C ARG A 25 8.25 8.66 -4.72
N LEU A 26 9.40 8.02 -4.52
CA LEU A 26 9.46 6.58 -4.27
C LEU A 26 8.82 6.22 -2.93
N THR A 27 9.14 6.95 -1.85
CA THR A 27 8.53 6.70 -0.53
C THR A 27 7.02 6.98 -0.48
N GLY A 28 6.51 7.81 -1.41
CA GLY A 28 5.08 8.10 -1.55
C GLY A 28 4.32 7.07 -2.39
N SER A 29 5.01 6.15 -3.06
CA SER A 29 4.42 5.07 -3.84
C SER A 29 4.22 3.83 -2.95
N PRO A 30 2.99 3.44 -2.58
CA PRO A 30 2.77 2.37 -1.61
C PRO A 30 3.25 0.99 -2.10
N LEU A 31 3.22 0.77 -3.42
CA LEU A 31 3.73 -0.43 -4.08
C LEU A 31 5.26 -0.56 -4.01
N LEU A 32 5.99 0.56 -3.98
CA LEU A 32 7.45 0.57 -4.01
C LEU A 32 8.08 0.85 -2.66
N ASN A 33 7.33 1.45 -1.74
CA ASN A 33 7.85 1.89 -0.47
C ASN A 33 8.09 0.71 0.48
N LYS A 34 9.36 0.48 0.84
CA LYS A 34 9.78 -0.50 1.85
C LYS A 34 9.86 0.10 3.27
N GLY A 35 9.55 1.39 3.44
CA GLY A 35 9.73 2.10 4.71
C GLY A 35 11.18 2.05 5.17
N SER A 36 11.43 1.67 6.42
CA SER A 36 12.80 1.54 6.96
C SER A 36 13.56 0.30 6.46
N ALA A 37 12.94 -0.56 5.64
CA ALA A 37 13.57 -1.79 5.16
C ALA A 37 14.41 -1.61 3.88
N PHE A 38 14.53 -0.38 3.34
CA PHE A 38 15.50 -0.12 2.28
C PHE A 38 16.92 -0.35 2.80
N THR A 39 17.69 -1.18 2.09
CA THR A 39 19.09 -1.46 2.45
C THR A 39 19.96 -0.22 2.27
N PRO A 40 21.15 -0.13 2.90
CA PRO A 40 22.06 0.99 2.68
C PRO A 40 22.40 1.22 1.21
N GLU A 41 22.55 0.16 0.42
CA GLU A 41 22.82 0.23 -1.01
C GLU A 41 21.62 0.79 -1.78
N GLU A 42 20.41 0.32 -1.49
CA GLU A 42 19.18 0.86 -2.07
C GLU A 42 19.03 2.35 -1.74
N ARG A 43 19.30 2.73 -0.48
CA ARG A 43 19.22 4.14 -0.05
C ARG A 43 20.19 5.04 -0.82
N SER A 44 21.41 4.56 -1.09
CA SER A 44 22.37 5.27 -1.92
C SER A 44 21.89 5.40 -3.36
N LYS A 45 21.46 4.31 -3.99
CA LYS A 45 21.04 4.29 -5.41
C LYS A 45 19.75 5.08 -5.67
N LEU A 46 18.83 5.07 -4.70
CA LEU A 46 17.49 5.65 -4.80
C LEU A 46 17.38 7.03 -4.15
N GLY A 47 18.47 7.57 -3.59
CA GLY A 47 18.51 8.91 -2.99
C GLY A 47 17.62 9.03 -1.75
N LEU A 48 17.73 8.08 -0.82
CA LEU A 48 16.88 7.98 0.38
C LEU A 48 17.61 8.35 1.68
N HIS A 49 18.91 8.65 1.62
CA HIS A 49 19.65 9.15 2.77
C HIS A 49 19.07 10.49 3.25
N GLY A 50 18.97 10.66 4.57
CA GLY A 50 18.41 11.86 5.19
C GLY A 50 16.88 11.95 5.24
N ILE A 51 16.15 11.10 4.51
CA ILE A 51 14.66 11.09 4.53
C ILE A 51 14.06 9.86 5.22
N LEU A 52 14.89 8.93 5.68
CA LEU A 52 14.52 7.74 6.44
C LEU A 52 15.40 7.63 7.70
N PRO A 53 14.89 7.07 8.81
CA PRO A 53 15.70 6.77 10.00
C PRO A 53 16.92 5.90 9.66
N PRO A 54 18.06 6.03 10.36
CA PRO A 54 19.30 5.35 9.98
C PRO A 54 19.22 3.82 10.13
N HIS A 55 18.40 3.32 11.06
CA HIS A 55 18.20 1.89 11.23
C HIS A 55 17.55 1.26 9.99
N THR A 56 18.10 0.13 9.56
CA THR A 56 17.52 -0.69 8.48
C THR A 56 16.73 -1.83 9.10
N SER A 57 15.41 -1.76 9.03
CA SER A 57 14.58 -2.78 9.66
C SER A 57 14.36 -3.99 8.77
N THR A 58 14.28 -5.17 9.39
CA THR A 58 13.75 -6.36 8.71
C THR A 58 12.22 -6.26 8.58
N ILE A 59 11.64 -7.07 7.69
CA ILE A 59 10.18 -7.18 7.59
C ILE A 59 9.55 -7.65 8.91
N GLN A 60 10.25 -8.50 9.67
CA GLN A 60 9.79 -9.00 10.97
C GLN A 60 9.71 -7.89 12.01
N GLU A 61 10.73 -7.03 12.10
CA GLU A 61 10.68 -5.84 12.98
C GLU A 61 9.53 -4.89 12.59
N GLN A 62 9.28 -4.73 11.29
CA GLN A 62 8.15 -3.94 10.81
C GLN A 62 6.80 -4.56 11.20
N LEU A 63 6.67 -5.89 11.14
CA LEU A 63 5.47 -6.61 11.57
C LEU A 63 5.24 -6.48 13.08
N VAL A 64 6.29 -6.58 13.91
CA VAL A 64 6.18 -6.36 15.37
C VAL A 64 5.62 -4.96 15.68
N ARG A 65 6.18 -3.92 15.06
CA ARG A 65 5.65 -2.54 15.24
C ARG A 65 4.22 -2.41 14.72
N THR A 66 3.93 -3.05 13.59
CA THR A 66 2.59 -3.04 12.99
C THR A 66 1.56 -3.70 13.91
N ARG A 67 1.93 -4.83 14.54
CA ARG A 67 1.11 -5.51 15.54
C ARG A 67 0.85 -4.61 16.74
N GLY A 68 1.89 -3.97 17.29
CA GLY A 68 1.74 -3.06 18.43
C GLY A 68 0.74 -1.91 18.14
N HIS A 69 0.86 -1.27 16.98
CA HIS A 69 -0.08 -0.22 16.58
C HIS A 69 -1.50 -0.73 16.35
N TYR A 70 -1.66 -1.92 15.78
CA TYR A 70 -2.95 -2.55 15.53
C TYR A 70 -3.65 -2.92 16.86
N SER A 71 -2.92 -3.58 17.76
CA SER A 71 -3.43 -3.99 19.07
C SER A 71 -3.76 -2.81 19.97
N GLY A 72 -3.09 -1.67 19.80
CA GLY A 72 -3.41 -0.42 20.49
C GLY A 72 -4.68 0.29 20.01
N LYS A 73 -5.37 -0.21 18.98
CA LYS A 73 -6.65 0.36 18.53
C LYS A 73 -7.81 -0.13 19.40
N THR A 74 -8.69 0.80 19.75
CA THR A 74 -9.75 0.59 20.74
C THR A 74 -11.03 0.04 20.14
N SER A 75 -11.24 0.23 18.83
CA SER A 75 -12.39 -0.30 18.11
C SER A 75 -12.00 -0.99 16.80
N ASN A 76 -12.91 -1.83 16.28
CA ASN A 76 -12.70 -2.47 14.98
C ASN A 76 -12.68 -1.46 13.83
N LEU A 77 -13.48 -0.39 13.91
CA LEU A 77 -13.42 0.70 12.94
C LEU A 77 -12.05 1.40 12.93
N GLU A 78 -11.46 1.64 14.11
CA GLU A 78 -10.10 2.19 14.19
C GLU A 78 -9.04 1.23 13.62
N ARG A 79 -9.22 -0.08 13.81
CA ARG A 79 -8.37 -1.12 13.20
C ARG A 79 -8.49 -1.11 11.68
N PHE A 80 -9.71 -1.02 11.14
CA PHE A 80 -9.95 -0.89 9.70
C PHE A 80 -9.26 0.35 9.13
N VAL A 81 -9.46 1.51 9.77
CA VAL A 81 -8.84 2.77 9.36
C VAL A 81 -7.31 2.72 9.43
N TYR A 82 -6.76 2.05 10.45
CA TYR A 82 -5.31 1.82 10.58
C TYR A 82 -4.78 0.94 9.45
N LEU A 83 -5.44 -0.18 9.16
CA LEU A 83 -5.05 -1.11 8.09
C LEU A 83 -5.12 -0.45 6.71
N GLY A 84 -6.16 0.35 6.44
CA GLY A 84 -6.24 1.16 5.21
C GLY A 84 -5.07 2.16 5.11
N SER A 85 -4.71 2.82 6.22
CA SER A 85 -3.57 3.74 6.26
C SER A 85 -2.21 3.02 6.11
N LEU A 86 -2.11 1.74 6.50
CA LEU A 86 -0.94 0.91 6.27
C LEU A 86 -0.83 0.56 4.78
N GLN A 87 -1.94 0.13 4.16
CA GLN A 87 -2.01 -0.13 2.72
C GLN A 87 -1.67 1.11 1.91
N ASP A 88 -2.07 2.31 2.35
CA ASP A 88 -1.75 3.60 1.70
C ASP A 88 -0.27 3.99 1.80
N ARG A 89 0.50 3.31 2.65
CA ARG A 89 1.89 3.65 2.92
C ARG A 89 2.85 2.59 2.37
N ASN A 90 2.53 1.31 2.55
CA ASN A 90 3.38 0.18 2.18
C ASN A 90 2.50 -1.05 1.96
N GLU A 91 2.21 -1.36 0.69
CA GLU A 91 1.32 -2.46 0.33
C GLU A 91 1.94 -3.83 0.63
N THR A 92 3.26 -3.97 0.46
CA THR A 92 3.96 -5.22 0.79
C THR A 92 3.80 -5.57 2.28
N LEU A 93 4.01 -4.59 3.16
CA LEU A 93 3.86 -4.79 4.61
C LEU A 93 2.40 -5.03 5.00
N PHE A 94 1.45 -4.33 4.36
CA PHE A 94 0.02 -4.57 4.56
C PHE A 94 -0.37 -6.01 4.24
N TYR A 95 -0.07 -6.49 3.02
CA TYR A 95 -0.43 -7.84 2.62
C TYR A 95 0.33 -8.90 3.43
N ARG A 96 1.60 -8.65 3.77
CA ARG A 96 2.34 -9.55 4.65
C ARG A 96 1.68 -9.67 6.02
N PHE A 97 1.30 -8.55 6.65
CA PHE A 97 0.63 -8.55 7.94
C PHE A 97 -0.73 -9.26 7.89
N LEU A 98 -1.52 -9.03 6.82
CA LEU A 98 -2.78 -9.71 6.60
C LEU A 98 -2.62 -11.23 6.49
N LEU A 99 -1.71 -11.69 5.63
CA LEU A 99 -1.50 -13.13 5.38
C LEU A 99 -1.01 -13.86 6.63
N ASP A 100 -0.12 -13.23 7.41
CA ASP A 100 0.39 -13.82 8.65
C ASP A 100 -0.68 -13.89 9.77
N ASN A 101 -1.81 -13.17 9.65
CA ASN A 101 -2.86 -13.07 10.68
C ASN A 101 -4.28 -13.20 10.09
N ILE A 102 -4.45 -13.99 9.03
CA ILE A 102 -5.62 -13.89 8.13
C ILE A 102 -6.96 -14.06 8.85
N GLU A 103 -7.05 -14.98 9.81
CA GLU A 103 -8.28 -15.25 10.58
C GLU A 103 -8.73 -14.03 11.40
N GLU A 104 -7.77 -13.33 12.03
CA GLU A 104 -8.05 -12.12 12.81
C GLU A 104 -8.34 -10.92 11.91
N MET A 105 -7.69 -10.86 10.74
CA MET A 105 -7.74 -9.67 9.88
C MET A 105 -8.95 -9.64 8.95
N LEU A 106 -9.41 -10.79 8.44
CA LEU A 106 -10.56 -10.88 7.53
C LEU A 106 -11.81 -10.17 8.06
N PRO A 107 -12.27 -10.38 9.31
CA PRO A 107 -13.45 -9.70 9.82
C PRO A 107 -13.26 -8.18 9.99
N ILE A 108 -12.02 -7.69 10.00
CA ILE A 108 -11.70 -6.27 10.06
C ILE A 108 -11.71 -5.64 8.67
N VAL A 109 -11.02 -6.23 7.69
CA VAL A 109 -10.91 -5.65 6.33
C VAL A 109 -12.08 -5.98 5.41
N TYR A 110 -12.94 -6.91 5.83
CA TYR A 110 -14.15 -7.31 5.12
C TYR A 110 -15.35 -7.32 6.08
N THR A 111 -16.33 -8.19 5.85
CA THR A 111 -17.51 -8.30 6.70
C THR A 111 -17.15 -8.79 8.11
N PRO A 112 -17.73 -8.21 9.18
CA PRO A 112 -18.79 -7.20 9.15
C PRO A 112 -18.30 -5.74 9.13
N VAL A 113 -17.04 -5.48 9.44
CA VAL A 113 -16.53 -4.12 9.73
C VAL A 113 -16.53 -3.22 8.50
N VAL A 114 -16.32 -3.77 7.30
CA VAL A 114 -16.42 -3.00 6.05
C VAL A 114 -17.82 -2.37 5.87
N GLY A 115 -18.87 -3.02 6.38
CA GLY A 115 -20.23 -2.47 6.35
C GLY A 115 -20.37 -1.21 7.21
N GLU A 116 -19.84 -1.23 8.44
CA GLU A 116 -19.77 -0.06 9.31
C GLU A 116 -18.90 1.05 8.67
N ALA A 117 -17.77 0.67 8.07
CA ALA A 117 -16.89 1.60 7.39
C ALA A 117 -17.58 2.28 6.20
N CYS A 118 -18.41 1.55 5.43
CA CYS A 118 -19.23 2.11 4.35
C CYS A 118 -20.26 3.13 4.90
N GLN A 119 -20.96 2.81 5.99
CA GLN A 119 -21.92 3.73 6.62
C GLN A 119 -21.26 5.03 7.09
N LYS A 120 -20.00 4.95 7.54
CA LYS A 120 -19.23 6.08 8.07
C LYS A 120 -18.23 6.64 7.06
N TYR A 121 -18.29 6.24 5.78
CA TYR A 121 -17.20 6.43 4.82
C TYR A 121 -16.79 7.90 4.66
N SER A 122 -17.76 8.81 4.54
CA SER A 122 -17.51 10.25 4.42
C SER A 122 -16.74 10.83 5.60
N HIS A 123 -16.93 10.29 6.82
CA HIS A 123 -16.24 10.77 8.02
C HIS A 123 -14.82 10.19 8.16
N ILE A 124 -14.63 8.95 7.75
CA ILE A 124 -13.32 8.26 7.86
C ILE A 124 -12.46 8.40 6.61
N TYR A 125 -12.96 9.08 5.57
CA TYR A 125 -12.28 9.30 4.31
C TYR A 125 -10.93 10.00 4.52
N ARG A 126 -9.89 9.47 3.86
CA ARG A 126 -8.51 9.98 3.98
C ARG A 126 -7.78 10.06 2.65
N ARG A 127 -7.89 9.00 1.86
CA ARG A 127 -7.26 8.90 0.53
C ARG A 127 -8.20 8.18 -0.40
N ALA A 128 -8.36 8.73 -1.61
CA ALA A 128 -9.11 8.06 -2.66
C ALA A 128 -8.46 6.71 -3.01
N ARG A 129 -9.28 5.67 -3.04
CA ARG A 129 -8.92 4.34 -3.55
C ARG A 129 -9.97 3.91 -4.56
N GLY A 130 -9.53 3.49 -5.73
CA GLY A 130 -10.41 3.14 -6.85
C GLY A 130 -10.80 4.33 -7.71
N VAL A 131 -11.92 4.19 -8.42
CA VAL A 131 -12.46 5.18 -9.35
C VAL A 131 -13.91 5.44 -8.97
N TYR A 132 -14.30 6.71 -8.95
CA TYR A 132 -15.68 7.13 -8.72
C TYR A 132 -16.26 7.63 -10.04
N ILE A 133 -17.36 7.04 -10.48
CA ILE A 133 -18.06 7.37 -11.73
C ILE A 133 -19.53 7.58 -11.39
N THR A 134 -20.09 8.68 -11.86
CA THR A 134 -21.49 9.06 -11.69
C THR A 134 -22.25 8.98 -13.02
N PRO A 135 -23.60 8.99 -13.04
CA PRO A 135 -24.35 9.01 -14.29
C PRO A 135 -24.00 10.20 -15.21
N SER A 136 -23.57 11.32 -14.64
CA SER A 136 -23.15 12.52 -15.37
C SER A 136 -21.81 12.36 -16.09
N ASP A 137 -21.11 11.24 -15.89
CA ASP A 137 -19.79 10.98 -16.46
C ASP A 137 -19.82 10.11 -17.72
N VAL A 138 -21.00 9.73 -18.20
CA VAL A 138 -21.17 8.72 -19.26
C VAL A 138 -20.32 8.99 -20.51
N ASP A 139 -20.23 10.25 -20.94
CA ASP A 139 -19.48 10.64 -22.15
C ASP A 139 -17.96 10.77 -21.92
N ARG A 140 -17.49 10.60 -20.67
CA ARG A 140 -16.08 10.81 -20.29
C ARG A 140 -15.47 9.66 -19.50
N ILE A 141 -16.11 8.49 -19.46
CA ILE A 141 -15.63 7.32 -18.70
C ILE A 141 -14.20 6.95 -19.08
N ASP A 142 -13.87 6.89 -20.38
CA ASP A 142 -12.52 6.54 -20.85
C ASP A 142 -11.44 7.48 -20.27
N SER A 143 -11.75 8.78 -20.21
CA SER A 143 -10.85 9.78 -19.63
C SER A 143 -10.71 9.61 -18.12
N LEU A 144 -11.80 9.27 -17.42
CA LEU A 144 -11.77 9.01 -15.97
C LEU A 144 -10.93 7.77 -15.65
N LEU A 145 -11.07 6.68 -16.42
CA LEU A 145 -10.28 5.47 -16.25
C LEU A 145 -8.80 5.72 -16.57
N ALA A 146 -8.50 6.51 -17.62
CA ALA A 146 -7.13 6.88 -17.97
C ALA A 146 -6.43 7.67 -16.84
N ASN A 147 -7.17 8.48 -16.07
CA ASN A 147 -6.62 9.25 -14.94
C ASN A 147 -6.06 8.37 -13.81
N THR A 148 -6.44 7.09 -13.72
CA THR A 148 -5.85 6.15 -12.75
C THR A 148 -4.37 5.90 -13.02
N GLY A 149 -3.91 6.11 -14.26
CA GLY A 149 -2.55 5.81 -14.70
C GLY A 149 -2.21 4.31 -14.73
N GLN A 150 -3.19 3.42 -14.53
CA GLN A 150 -3.06 1.97 -14.60
C GLN A 150 -3.24 1.49 -16.05
N LYS A 151 -2.30 0.68 -16.56
CA LYS A 151 -2.29 0.27 -17.99
C LYS A 151 -2.67 -1.19 -18.24
N ASP A 152 -2.62 -2.06 -17.23
CA ASP A 152 -2.91 -3.51 -17.34
C ASP A 152 -3.86 -3.94 -16.23
N VAL A 153 -5.09 -3.39 -16.25
CA VAL A 153 -6.13 -3.75 -15.28
C VAL A 153 -6.82 -5.02 -15.75
N ARG A 154 -6.70 -6.10 -14.96
CA ARG A 154 -7.25 -7.42 -15.29
C ARG A 154 -8.49 -7.83 -14.48
N VAL A 155 -8.72 -7.13 -13.36
CA VAL A 155 -9.84 -7.41 -12.46
C VAL A 155 -10.43 -6.08 -12.02
N ILE A 156 -11.75 -5.96 -12.14
CA ILE A 156 -12.54 -4.83 -11.66
C ILE A 156 -13.61 -5.38 -10.72
N VAL A 157 -13.75 -4.76 -9.56
CA VAL A 157 -14.88 -4.96 -8.65
C VAL A 157 -15.67 -3.66 -8.68
N VAL A 158 -16.95 -3.73 -9.03
CA VAL A 158 -17.84 -2.57 -9.19
C VAL A 158 -19.13 -2.81 -8.39
N THR A 159 -19.66 -1.73 -7.82
CA THR A 159 -20.87 -1.70 -6.99
C THR A 159 -21.62 -0.39 -7.19
#